data_AF-A0AAP3DCE0-F1
#
_entry.id   AF-A0AAP3DCE0-F1
#
_cell.length_a   1.000
_cell.length_b   1.000
_cell.length_c   1.000
_cell.angle_alpha   90.00
_cell.angle_beta   90.00
_cell.angle_gamma   90.00
#
_symmetry.space_group_name_H-M   'P 1'
#
loop_
_entity.id
_entity.type
_entity.pdbx_description
1 polymer ?
#
loop_
_entity_poly.entity_id
_entity_poly.type
_entity_poly.pdbx_seq_one_letter_code
_entity_poly.pdbx_strand_id
1 'polypeptide(L)'
;MLQTLQRAYFEEGLDIGNIEVILQIADIFGLDKHEVEEKLQSGRMAIYLQSDYELAEHYEVKAVPFFVINHSLIVTGAQTIPTFLQALKKVTCDES
;
A
#
# COMPACT_ATOMS: atom_id res chain seq x y z
N MET A 1 5.58 7.69 5.62
CA MET A 1 6.00 7.72 4.21
C MET A 1 4.81 7.63 3.25
N LEU A 2 4.00 6.56 3.28
CA LEU A 2 2.86 6.41 2.35
C LEU A 2 1.89 7.61 2.34
N GLN A 3 1.49 8.11 3.50
CA GLN A 3 0.63 9.30 3.60
C GLN A 3 1.25 10.54 2.94
N THR A 4 2.56 10.73 3.09
CA THR A 4 3.28 11.84 2.46
C THR A 4 3.31 11.69 0.94
N LEU A 5 3.50 10.47 0.43
CA LEU A 5 3.47 10.19 -1.00
C LEU A 5 2.07 10.38 -1.59
N GLN A 6 1.03 9.95 -0.88
CA GLN A 6 -0.36 10.19 -1.25
C GLN A 6 -0.68 11.69 -1.28
N ARG A 7 -0.24 12.44 -0.27
CA ARG A 7 -0.39 13.89 -0.22
C ARG A 7 0.36 14.59 -1.36
N ALA A 8 1.61 14.21 -1.60
CA ALA A 8 2.43 14.74 -2.70
C ALA A 8 1.70 14.59 -4.05
N TYR A 9 1.07 13.45 -4.28
CA TYR A 9 0.32 13.18 -5.51
C TYR A 9 -1.06 13.86 -5.55
N PHE A 10 -1.91 13.65 -4.54
CA PHE A 10 -3.32 14.05 -4.57
C PHE A 10 -3.58 15.50 -4.14
N GLU A 11 -2.76 16.06 -3.25
CA GLU A 11 -2.96 17.41 -2.71
C GLU A 11 -1.98 18.42 -3.31
N GLU A 12 -0.72 18.01 -3.53
CA GLU A 12 0.36 18.92 -3.94
C GLU A 12 0.67 18.87 -5.45
N GLY A 13 0.11 17.90 -6.17
CA GLY A 13 0.26 17.76 -7.62
C GLY A 13 1.69 17.44 -8.09
N LEU A 14 2.51 16.87 -7.21
CA LEU A 14 3.88 16.46 -7.53
C LEU A 14 3.90 15.18 -8.37
N ASP A 15 4.85 15.10 -9.29
CA ASP A 15 5.07 13.90 -10.11
C ASP A 15 5.82 12.83 -9.30
N ILE A 16 5.07 11.90 -8.72
CA ILE A 16 5.63 10.75 -7.99
C ILE A 16 6.25 9.69 -8.92
N GLY A 17 6.18 9.85 -10.24
CA GLY A 17 6.97 9.09 -11.21
C GLY A 17 8.40 9.61 -11.37
N ASN A 18 8.69 10.83 -10.91
CA ASN A 18 10.03 11.40 -10.90
C ASN A 18 10.84 10.92 -9.68
N ILE A 19 11.99 10.30 -9.95
CA ILE A 19 12.91 9.80 -8.91
C ILE A 19 13.33 10.91 -7.94
N GLU A 20 13.57 12.13 -8.42
CA GLU A 20 13.99 13.25 -7.55
C GLU A 20 12.91 13.59 -6.50
N VAL A 21 11.63 13.53 -6.87
CA VAL A 21 10.50 13.75 -5.94
C VAL A 21 10.47 12.64 -4.88
N ILE A 22 10.67 11.39 -5.28
CA ILE A 22 10.73 10.25 -4.35
C ILE A 22 11.93 10.37 -3.40
N LEU A 23 13.10 10.78 -3.87
CA LEU A 23 14.29 10.98 -3.04
C LEU A 23 14.12 12.13 -2.04
N GLN A 24 13.44 13.21 -2.42
CA GLN A 24 13.09 14.29 -1.50
C GLN A 24 12.14 13.80 -0.40
N ILE A 25 11.12 13.01 -0.76
CA ILE A 25 10.20 12.42 0.22
C ILE A 25 10.95 11.45 1.14
N ALA A 26 11.84 10.61 0.61
CA ALA A 26 12.64 9.65 1.37
C ALA A 26 13.53 10.33 2.43
N ASP A 27 14.12 11.47 2.09
CA ASP A 27 14.95 12.30 2.99
C ASP A 27 14.20 12.74 4.24
N ILE A 28 12.93 13.12 4.10
CA ILE A 28 12.05 13.53 5.22
C ILE A 28 11.93 12.40 6.25
N PHE A 29 11.99 11.15 5.80
CA PHE A 29 11.93 9.96 6.65
C PHE A 29 13.31 9.47 7.11
N GLY A 30 14.39 10.19 6.80
CA GLY A 30 15.77 9.84 7.17
C GLY A 30 16.32 8.65 6.40
N LEU A 31 15.77 8.33 5.23
CA LEU A 31 16.29 7.28 4.36
C LEU A 31 17.48 7.78 3.54
N ASP A 32 18.47 6.91 3.34
CA ASP A 32 19.63 7.23 2.51
C ASP A 32 19.23 7.35 1.03
N LYS A 33 19.50 8.52 0.43
CA LYS A 33 19.11 8.81 -0.96
C LYS A 33 19.81 7.90 -1.95
N HIS A 34 21.08 7.58 -1.74
CA HIS A 34 21.83 6.71 -2.66
C HIS A 34 21.28 5.29 -2.63
N GLU A 35 20.97 4.76 -1.44
CA GLU A 35 20.38 3.43 -1.29
C GLU A 35 18.99 3.37 -1.95
N VAL A 36 18.15 4.39 -1.75
CA VAL A 36 16.81 4.48 -2.35
C VAL A 36 16.92 4.57 -3.88
N GLU A 37 17.79 5.42 -4.40
CA GLU A 37 18.04 5.56 -5.84
C GLU A 37 18.50 4.24 -6.46
N GLU A 38 19.48 3.57 -5.84
CA GLU A 38 19.99 2.28 -6.31
C GLU A 38 18.87 1.22 -6.34
N LYS A 39 18.02 1.18 -5.31
CA LYS A 39 16.88 0.25 -5.25
C LYS A 39 15.83 0.54 -6.34
N LEU A 40 15.55 1.80 -6.62
CA LEU A 40 14.62 2.21 -7.68
C LEU A 40 15.16 1.86 -9.07
N GLN A 41 16.44 2.10 -9.33
CA GLN A 41 17.06 1.88 -10.65
C GLN A 41 17.40 0.40 -10.91
N SER A 42 17.78 -0.34 -9.88
CA SER A 42 18.19 -1.76 -10.03
C SER A 42 17.04 -2.70 -10.36
N GLY A 43 15.79 -2.25 -10.22
CA GLY A 43 14.61 -3.10 -10.43
C GLY A 43 14.46 -4.24 -9.42
N ARG A 44 15.33 -4.33 -8.40
CA ARG A 44 15.29 -5.39 -7.37
C ARG A 44 13.96 -5.42 -6.62
N MET A 45 13.28 -4.27 -6.55
CA MET A 45 11.97 -4.17 -5.91
C MET A 45 10.83 -4.81 -6.73
N ALA A 46 11.04 -5.07 -8.02
CA ALA A 46 10.02 -5.69 -8.88
C ALA A 46 9.62 -7.10 -8.44
N ILE A 47 10.50 -7.82 -7.74
CA ILE A 47 10.18 -9.14 -7.17
C ILE A 47 9.07 -9.02 -6.11
N TYR A 48 9.10 -7.97 -5.29
CA TYR A 48 8.05 -7.73 -4.29
C TYR A 48 6.74 -7.30 -4.95
N LEU A 49 6.81 -6.51 -6.03
CA LEU A 49 5.62 -6.19 -6.83
C LEU A 49 4.98 -7.45 -7.41
N GLN A 50 5.78 -8.39 -7.91
CA GLN A 50 5.28 -9.66 -8.45
C GLN A 50 4.51 -10.46 -7.39
N SER A 51 5.04 -10.57 -6.17
CA SER A 51 4.31 -11.24 -5.07
C SER A 51 3.01 -10.53 -4.70
N ASP A 52 2.99 -9.19 -4.73
CA ASP A 52 1.78 -8.41 -4.44
C ASP A 52 0.73 -8.60 -5.55
N TYR A 53 1.13 -8.70 -6.82
CA TYR A 53 0.25 -9.01 -7.93
C TYR A 53 -0.33 -10.43 -7.85
N GLU A 54 0.49 -11.42 -7.53
CA GLU A 54 0.04 -12.80 -7.34
C GLU A 54 -0.98 -12.90 -6.19
N LEU A 55 -0.75 -12.16 -5.10
CA LEU A 55 -1.71 -12.08 -4.00
C LEU A 55 -3.02 -11.39 -4.43
N ALA A 56 -2.92 -10.30 -5.19
CA ALA A 56 -4.09 -9.60 -5.72
C ALA A 56 -4.89 -10.48 -6.69
N GLU A 57 -4.23 -11.29 -7.51
CA GLU A 57 -4.87 -12.27 -8.40
C GLU A 57 -5.56 -13.38 -7.60
N HIS A 58 -4.88 -13.93 -6.58
CA HIS A 58 -5.43 -14.96 -5.71
C HIS A 58 -6.73 -14.53 -5.02
N TYR A 59 -6.82 -13.26 -4.60
CA TYR A 59 -8.03 -12.68 -3.99
C TYR A 59 -8.99 -12.03 -5.00
N GLU A 60 -8.74 -12.18 -6.31
CA GLU A 60 -9.53 -11.60 -7.39
C GLU A 60 -9.78 -10.08 -7.22
N VAL A 61 -8.76 -9.33 -6.81
CA VAL A 61 -8.86 -7.90 -6.56
C VAL A 61 -9.12 -7.15 -7.87
N LYS A 62 -10.26 -6.46 -7.95
CA LYS A 62 -10.66 -5.65 -9.14
C LYS A 62 -10.64 -4.15 -8.91
N ALA A 63 -10.57 -3.72 -7.66
CA ALA A 63 -10.59 -2.30 -7.28
C ALA A 63 -9.93 -2.11 -5.91
N VAL A 64 -9.39 -0.91 -5.70
CA VAL A 64 -8.78 -0.48 -4.43
C VAL A 64 -9.59 0.66 -3.80
N PRO A 65 -9.56 0.84 -2.47
CA PRO A 65 -8.86 0.00 -1.49
C PRO A 65 -9.55 -1.36 -1.28
N PHE A 66 -8.76 -2.39 -0.97
CA PHE A 66 -9.22 -3.77 -0.77
C PHE A 66 -8.53 -4.32 0.48
N PHE A 67 -9.28 -4.99 1.35
CA PHE A 67 -8.79 -5.50 2.62
C PHE A 67 -9.15 -6.97 2.75
N VAL A 68 -8.16 -7.78 3.11
CA VAL A 68 -8.35 -9.17 3.55
C VAL A 68 -8.07 -9.22 5.04
N ILE A 69 -9.06 -9.65 5.82
CA ILE A 69 -8.97 -9.77 7.27
C ILE A 69 -9.00 -11.25 7.62
N ASN A 70 -7.97 -11.70 8.35
CA ASN A 70 -7.75 -13.10 8.73
C ASN A 70 -7.96 -14.09 7.56
N HIS A 71 -7.33 -13.80 6.43
CA HIS A 71 -7.26 -14.68 5.24
C HIS A 71 -8.61 -15.11 4.63
N SER A 72 -9.73 -14.57 5.10
CA SER A 72 -11.06 -15.09 4.77
C SER A 72 -12.11 -14.00 4.59
N LEU A 73 -12.05 -12.94 5.40
CA LEU A 73 -13.04 -11.87 5.34
C LEU A 73 -12.56 -10.74 4.42
N ILE A 74 -13.28 -10.54 3.33
CA ILE A 74 -12.97 -9.51 2.32
C ILE A 74 -13.83 -8.27 2.57
N VAL A 75 -13.19 -7.10 2.57
CA VAL A 75 -13.84 -5.79 2.60
C VAL A 75 -13.32 -4.96 1.42
N THR A 76 -14.22 -4.57 0.51
CA THR A 76 -13.86 -3.86 -0.72
C THR A 76 -14.37 -2.42 -0.71
N GLY A 77 -13.54 -1.51 -1.23
CA GLY A 77 -13.81 -0.09 -1.32
C GLY A 77 -13.56 0.67 -0.02
N ALA A 78 -13.71 1.99 -0.09
CA ALA A 78 -13.62 2.88 1.07
C ALA A 78 -14.87 2.74 1.94
N GLN A 79 -14.89 1.71 2.78
CA GLN A 79 -16.01 1.41 3.68
C GLN A 79 -16.00 2.27 4.94
N THR A 80 -17.15 2.35 5.61
CA THR A 80 -17.30 3.11 6.86
C THR A 80 -16.62 2.42 8.04
N ILE A 81 -16.26 3.21 9.08
CA ILE A 81 -15.69 2.67 10.33
C ILE A 81 -16.59 1.57 10.96
N PRO A 82 -17.92 1.75 11.07
CA PRO A 82 -18.81 0.69 11.56
C PRO A 82 -18.70 -0.62 10.78
N THR A 83 -18.56 -0.58 9.45
CA THR A 83 -18.38 -1.77 8.61
C THR A 83 -17.11 -2.53 9.01
N PHE A 84 -15.99 -1.82 9.19
CA PHE A 84 -14.73 -2.42 9.63
C PHE A 84 -14.82 -3.00 11.04
N LEU A 85 -15.47 -2.29 11.98
CA LEU A 85 -15.66 -2.80 13.34
C LEU A 85 -16.46 -4.10 13.37
N GLN A 86 -17.51 -4.20 12.55
CA GLN A 86 -18.27 -5.44 12.42
C GLN A 86 -17.44 -6.57 11.81
N ALA A 87 -16.66 -6.26 10.77
CA ALA A 87 -15.78 -7.22 10.14
C ALA A 87 -14.76 -7.81 11.12
N LEU A 88 -14.10 -6.97 11.90
CA LEU A 88 -13.14 -7.40 12.92
C LEU A 88 -13.80 -8.25 14.02
N LYS A 89 -14.97 -7.84 14.51
CA LYS A 89 -15.73 -8.61 15.53
C LYS A 89 -16.10 -10.01 15.04
N LYS A 90 -16.52 -10.14 13.77
CA LYS A 90 -16.91 -11.42 13.19
C LYS A 90 -15.75 -12.42 13.22
N VAL A 91 -14.57 -11.97 12.81
CA VAL A 91 -13.36 -12.80 12.80
C VAL A 91 -12.96 -13.24 14.22
N THR A 92 -13.05 -12.37 15.22
CA THR A 92 -12.70 -12.73 16.60
C THR A 92 -13.69 -13.70 17.26
N CYS A 93 -14.95 -13.70 16.84
CA CYS A 93 -15.96 -14.63 17.37
C CYS A 93 -15.89 -16.01 16.71
N ASP A 94 -15.49 -16.11 15.44
CA ASP A 94 -15.37 -17.39 14.72
C ASP A 94 -14.14 -18.22 15.17
N GLU A 95 -13.18 -17.62 15.89
CA GLU A 95 -12.00 -18.31 16.45
C GLU A 95 -12.15 -18.74 17.94
N SER A 96 -13.37 -18.67 18.51
CA SER A 96 -13.70 -19.14 19.87
C SER A 96 -14.63 -20.35 19.84
#